data_AF-A0A846U0E0-F1
#
_entry.id   AF-A0A846U0E0-F1
#
_cell.length_a   1.000
_cell.length_b   1.000
_cell.length_c   1.000
_cell.angle_alpha   90.00
_cell.angle_beta   90.00
_cell.angle_gamma   90.00
#
_symmetry.space_group_name_H-M   'P 1'
#
loop_
_entity.id
_entity.type
_entity.pdbx_description
1 polymer ?
#
loop_
_entity_poly.entity_id
_entity_poly.type
_entity_poly.pdbx_seq_one_letter_code
_entity_poly.pdbx_strand_id
1 'polypeptide(L)'
;MSEKDMINLKEQLDNEMYSKITFSQKEKQRVWEALNSSGKGMKGSLLQKIIINVGAAVVFAGMGTFVFHEVMTSQESSVEQATDVPGKNLNKDLPQKTTTASEDTVNDKAWEDRTITEGLGPYDAKTVKEFIAQHAELYSAPLPEQYADDPEHYHWIEATVLLGGLELNYKVEGAVIEKDFHNLNKLTSIVVEEHKKRYEHLNLKNENPFDYKDQFKAPSERMKQAHAYIAGLLNDLNIAINKEGKGANNGYSYMLDGNKTNELESFIRND
;
A
#
# COMPACT_ATOMS: atom_id res chain seq x y z
N MET A 1 12.82 -13.87 33.62
CA MET A 1 13.81 -13.34 32.67
C MET A 1 14.02 -11.87 33.02
N SER A 2 15.25 -11.44 33.28
CA SER A 2 15.51 -10.05 33.64
C SER A 2 15.48 -9.14 32.40
N GLU A 3 15.30 -7.83 32.60
CA GLU A 3 15.31 -6.84 31.51
C GLU A 3 16.63 -6.86 30.73
N LYS A 4 17.76 -7.14 31.40
CA LYS A 4 19.06 -7.36 30.77
C LYS A 4 19.10 -8.61 29.91
N ASP A 5 18.46 -9.70 30.35
CA ASP A 5 18.40 -10.94 29.57
C ASP A 5 17.56 -10.73 28.30
N MET A 6 16.51 -9.93 28.39
CA MET A 6 15.65 -9.60 27.25
C MET A 6 16.36 -8.70 26.22
N ILE A 7 17.19 -7.75 26.68
CA ILE A 7 18.01 -6.89 25.81
C ILE A 7 19.09 -7.71 25.12
N ASN A 8 19.81 -8.57 25.86
CA ASN A 8 20.85 -9.42 25.29
C ASN A 8 20.28 -10.45 24.30
N LEU A 9 19.10 -11.01 24.58
CA LEU A 9 18.42 -11.94 23.69
C LEU A 9 17.99 -11.24 22.39
N LYS A 10 17.47 -10.01 22.49
CA LYS A 10 17.13 -9.17 21.33
C LYS A 10 18.38 -8.86 20.48
N GLU A 11 19.48 -8.49 21.11
CA GLU A 11 20.74 -8.15 20.43
C GLU A 11 21.40 -9.37 19.76
N GLN A 12 21.23 -10.57 20.33
CA GLN A 12 21.67 -11.83 19.72
C GLN A 12 20.79 -12.23 18.52
N LEU A 13 19.47 -12.15 18.67
CA LEU A 13 18.52 -12.42 17.58
C LEU A 13 18.69 -11.44 16.41
N ASP A 14 18.93 -10.16 16.73
CA ASP A 14 19.25 -9.13 15.75
C ASP A 14 20.54 -9.51 14.99
N ASN A 15 21.66 -9.76 15.69
CA ASN A 15 22.93 -10.06 15.02
C ASN A 15 22.90 -11.34 14.15
N GLU A 16 22.21 -12.40 14.60
CA GLU A 16 22.15 -13.66 13.86
C GLU A 16 21.24 -13.56 12.62
N MET A 17 20.14 -12.80 12.72
CA MET A 17 19.19 -12.59 11.63
C MET A 17 19.68 -11.56 10.59
N TYR A 18 20.35 -10.48 11.03
CA TYR A 18 20.97 -9.48 10.14
C TYR A 18 22.21 -10.01 9.39
N SER A 19 22.86 -11.07 9.89
CA SER A 19 24.01 -11.68 9.22
C SER A 19 23.62 -12.49 7.97
N LYS A 20 22.36 -12.93 7.89
CA LYS A 20 21.83 -13.77 6.79
C LYS A 20 21.13 -12.97 5.70
N ILE A 21 20.84 -11.68 5.95
CA ILE A 21 20.24 -10.77 4.97
C ILE A 21 21.29 -9.76 4.54
N THR A 22 21.60 -9.71 3.24
CA THR A 22 22.60 -8.78 2.69
C THR A 22 21.98 -7.39 2.50
N PHE A 23 21.89 -6.64 3.60
CA PHE A 23 21.59 -5.22 3.54
C PHE A 23 22.84 -4.42 3.16
N SER A 24 22.66 -3.39 2.33
CA SER A 24 23.62 -2.28 2.25
C SER A 24 23.76 -1.60 3.62
N GLN A 25 24.91 -0.98 3.89
CA GLN A 25 25.16 -0.28 5.16
C GLN A 25 24.09 0.77 5.48
N LYS A 26 23.51 1.39 4.44
CA LYS A 26 22.48 2.41 4.54
C LYS A 26 21.10 1.86 4.93
N GLU A 27 20.81 0.59 4.60
CA GLU A 27 19.57 -0.08 5.01
C GLU A 27 19.66 -0.56 6.45
N LYS A 28 20.82 -1.08 6.87
CA LYS A 28 21.09 -1.46 8.27
C LYS A 28 20.87 -0.28 9.23
N GLN A 29 21.40 0.89 8.87
CA GLN A 29 21.26 2.10 9.69
C GLN A 29 19.79 2.55 9.82
N ARG A 30 18.98 2.37 8.78
CA ARG A 30 17.57 2.80 8.75
C ARG A 30 16.64 1.87 9.52
N VAL A 31 16.86 0.56 9.41
CA VAL A 31 16.15 -0.42 10.26
C VAL A 31 16.44 -0.15 11.74
N TRP A 32 17.70 0.17 12.06
CA TRP A 32 18.11 0.52 13.41
C TRP A 32 17.45 1.81 13.94
N GLU A 33 17.30 2.83 13.10
CA GLU A 33 16.60 4.08 13.45
C GLU A 33 15.09 3.88 13.69
N ALA A 34 14.42 3.07 12.87
CA ALA A 34 13.00 2.75 13.01
C ALA A 34 12.69 1.95 14.29
N LEU A 35 13.55 1.00 14.65
CA LEU A 35 13.42 0.23 15.88
C LEU A 35 13.65 1.09 17.14
N ASN A 36 14.52 2.10 17.05
CA ASN A 36 14.81 3.00 18.18
C ASN A 36 13.78 4.13 18.35
N SER A 37 13.07 4.53 17.29
CA SER A 37 12.00 5.53 17.38
C SER A 37 10.68 4.94 17.90
N SER A 38 10.39 3.67 17.58
CA SER A 38 9.20 2.94 18.07
C SER A 38 9.17 2.76 19.59
N GLY A 39 10.34 2.74 20.25
CA GLY A 39 10.45 2.56 21.70
C GLY A 39 10.03 3.75 22.58
N LYS A 40 9.75 4.93 22.00
CA LYS A 40 9.55 6.17 22.80
C LYS A 40 8.13 6.72 22.89
N GLY A 41 7.11 6.10 22.26
CA GLY A 41 5.81 6.79 22.13
C GLY A 41 4.50 6.01 22.21
N MET A 42 4.48 4.67 22.19
CA MET A 42 3.20 3.95 22.02
C MET A 42 2.60 3.45 23.34
N LYS A 43 1.75 4.28 23.96
CA LYS A 43 0.73 3.83 24.92
C LYS A 43 -0.61 3.67 24.20
N GLY A 44 -0.88 2.48 23.66
CA GLY A 44 -2.16 2.12 23.05
C GLY A 44 -2.30 0.61 22.88
N SER A 45 -3.39 0.02 23.40
CA SER A 45 -3.54 -1.41 23.69
C SER A 45 -3.89 -2.33 22.51
N LEU A 46 -3.90 -1.82 21.27
CA LEU A 46 -4.13 -2.65 20.07
C LEU A 46 -2.83 -3.09 19.39
N LEU A 47 -1.84 -2.20 19.30
CA LEU A 47 -0.56 -2.48 18.64
C LEU A 47 0.37 -3.39 19.45
N GLN A 48 0.19 -3.50 20.78
CA GLN A 48 0.92 -4.48 21.60
C GLN A 48 0.57 -5.94 21.26
N LYS A 49 -0.56 -6.19 20.58
CA LYS A 49 -0.94 -7.54 20.14
C LYS A 49 -0.37 -7.90 18.76
N ILE A 50 0.04 -6.91 17.99
CA ILE A 50 0.79 -7.12 16.75
C ILE A 50 2.26 -7.10 17.17
N ILE A 51 2.81 -8.27 17.48
CA ILE A 51 4.26 -8.44 17.58
C ILE A 51 4.79 -8.18 16.16
N ILE A 52 5.12 -6.92 15.87
CA ILE A 52 5.81 -6.54 14.64
C ILE A 52 7.20 -7.15 14.76
N ASN A 53 7.37 -8.32 14.15
CA ASN A 53 8.67 -8.94 13.99
C ASN A 53 9.60 -7.95 13.26
N VAL A 54 10.88 -7.96 13.62
CA VAL A 54 11.91 -7.14 12.97
C VAL A 54 11.91 -7.33 11.45
N GLY A 55 11.55 -8.52 10.95
CA GLY A 55 11.32 -8.78 9.53
C GLY A 55 10.18 -7.97 8.90
N ALA A 56 9.07 -7.74 9.62
CA ALA A 56 8.02 -6.84 9.18
C ALA A 56 8.52 -5.39 9.20
N ALA A 57 9.21 -4.96 10.26
CA ALA A 57 9.83 -3.63 10.33
C ALA A 57 10.87 -3.37 9.22
N VAL A 58 11.61 -4.40 8.82
CA VAL A 58 12.54 -4.42 7.67
C VAL A 58 11.79 -4.25 6.35
N VAL A 59 10.63 -4.90 6.18
CA VAL A 59 9.81 -4.76 4.99
C VAL A 59 9.14 -3.37 4.94
N PHE A 60 8.66 -2.86 6.09
CA PHE A 60 8.17 -1.48 6.24
C PHE A 60 9.24 -0.42 5.95
N ALA A 61 10.50 -0.63 6.35
CA ALA A 61 11.62 0.29 6.05
C ALA A 61 12.20 0.11 4.63
N GLY A 62 12.13 -1.10 4.07
CA GLY A 62 12.67 -1.47 2.76
C GLY A 62 11.77 -1.05 1.60
N MET A 63 10.46 -1.29 1.68
CA MET A 63 9.52 -0.98 0.61
C MET A 63 9.41 0.51 0.30
N GLY A 64 9.54 1.38 1.30
CA GLY A 64 9.56 2.84 1.08
C GLY A 64 10.84 3.35 0.40
N THR A 65 11.92 2.55 0.33
CA THR A 65 13.23 3.03 -0.13
C THR A 65 13.80 2.31 -1.34
N PHE A 66 13.44 1.04 -1.59
CA PHE A 66 13.87 0.33 -2.80
C PHE A 66 13.29 0.99 -4.07
N VAL A 67 12.00 1.32 -4.02
CA VAL A 67 11.31 2.01 -5.12
C VAL A 67 11.87 3.42 -5.36
N PHE A 68 12.20 4.17 -4.30
CA PHE A 68 12.71 5.54 -4.43
C PHE A 68 14.16 5.63 -4.95
N HIS A 69 15.00 4.61 -4.72
CA HIS A 69 16.42 4.66 -5.13
C HIS A 69 16.63 4.26 -6.59
N GLU A 70 15.82 3.33 -7.11
CA GLU A 70 15.90 2.83 -8.50
C GLU A 70 15.20 3.78 -9.50
N VAL A 71 14.15 4.49 -9.07
CA VAL A 71 13.46 5.51 -9.87
C VAL A 71 14.30 6.80 -10.04
N MET A 72 15.09 7.19 -9.04
CA MET A 72 15.97 8.37 -9.13
C MET A 72 17.23 8.14 -9.98
N THR A 73 17.73 6.91 -10.04
CA THR A 73 18.90 6.57 -10.87
C THR A 73 18.55 6.37 -12.34
N SER A 74 17.28 6.10 -12.65
CA SER A 74 16.80 5.90 -14.03
C SER A 74 16.41 7.19 -14.77
N GLN A 75 16.32 8.34 -14.06
CA GLN A 75 16.02 9.64 -14.68
C GLN A 75 17.25 10.47 -15.10
N GLU A 76 18.47 10.09 -14.72
CA GLU A 76 19.68 10.86 -15.09
C GLU A 76 20.22 10.56 -16.50
N SER A 77 19.61 9.69 -17.30
CA SER A 77 20.07 9.40 -18.65
C SER A 77 19.03 9.66 -19.75
N SER A 78 18.61 10.91 -19.90
CA SER A 78 18.27 11.51 -21.22
C SER A 78 17.82 12.96 -21.07
N VAL A 79 18.79 13.88 -20.96
CA VAL A 79 18.57 15.28 -21.36
C VAL A 79 19.20 15.43 -22.74
N GLU A 80 18.39 15.32 -23.79
CA GLU A 80 18.69 15.97 -25.06
C GLU A 80 17.76 17.16 -25.24
N GLN A 81 18.43 18.30 -25.37
CA GLN A 81 17.94 19.64 -25.54
C GLN A 81 17.47 19.84 -26.99
N ALA A 82 16.25 20.34 -27.20
CA ALA A 82 15.85 20.91 -28.49
C ALA A 82 15.05 22.20 -28.28
N THR A 83 15.60 23.27 -28.84
CA THR A 83 15.17 24.66 -28.83
C THR A 83 14.12 25.00 -29.89
N ASP A 84 13.37 26.07 -29.58
CA ASP A 84 12.74 27.07 -30.46
C ASP A 84 11.39 26.83 -31.15
N VAL A 85 10.56 27.88 -30.99
CA VAL A 85 9.18 28.15 -31.47
C VAL A 85 9.26 28.93 -32.81
N PRO A 86 8.20 29.01 -33.66
CA PRO A 86 7.29 30.16 -33.56
C PRO A 86 5.81 29.94 -33.99
N GLY A 87 4.91 30.40 -33.11
CA GLY A 87 3.62 31.12 -33.31
C GLY A 87 2.73 30.99 -34.57
N LYS A 88 1.41 30.90 -34.30
CA LYS A 88 0.38 31.67 -35.03
C LYS A 88 -0.90 31.89 -34.19
N ASN A 89 -1.26 33.17 -34.07
CA ASN A 89 -2.52 33.71 -33.53
C ASN A 89 -3.73 33.39 -34.42
N LEU A 90 -4.91 33.19 -33.82
CA LEU A 90 -6.17 33.71 -34.36
C LEU A 90 -7.24 33.88 -33.27
N ASN A 91 -8.08 34.88 -33.50
CA ASN A 91 -8.80 35.73 -32.55
C ASN A 91 -10.30 35.33 -32.49
N LYS A 92 -10.93 35.61 -31.34
CA LYS A 92 -12.30 36.15 -31.16
C LYS A 92 -13.50 35.55 -31.91
N ASP A 93 -14.49 35.01 -31.17
CA ASP A 93 -15.73 35.74 -30.80
C ASP A 93 -16.72 34.83 -30.05
N LEU A 94 -17.23 35.32 -28.91
CA LEU A 94 -18.51 34.95 -28.27
C LEU A 94 -19.45 36.15 -28.50
N PRO A 95 -20.80 36.03 -28.56
CA PRO A 95 -21.56 35.37 -27.49
C PRO A 95 -22.90 34.70 -27.91
N GLN A 96 -23.39 33.74 -27.11
CA GLN A 96 -24.84 33.67 -26.86
C GLN A 96 -25.18 32.98 -25.55
N LYS A 97 -25.89 33.75 -24.72
CA LYS A 97 -26.54 33.38 -23.47
C LYS A 97 -27.75 32.50 -23.80
N THR A 98 -27.72 31.25 -23.39
CA THR A 98 -28.91 30.43 -23.21
C THR A 98 -28.93 29.99 -21.77
N THR A 99 -29.87 30.57 -21.02
CA THR A 99 -30.22 30.15 -19.67
C THR A 99 -30.89 28.79 -19.78
N THR A 100 -30.11 27.72 -19.56
CA THR A 100 -30.65 26.39 -19.29
C THR A 100 -30.38 26.12 -17.82
N ALA A 101 -31.44 25.85 -17.08
CA ALA A 101 -31.42 25.56 -15.65
C ALA A 101 -30.29 24.56 -15.33
N SER A 102 -29.33 24.97 -14.50
CA SER A 102 -28.44 24.03 -13.86
C SER A 102 -29.28 23.22 -12.89
N GLU A 103 -29.66 22.00 -13.28
CA GLU A 103 -29.65 20.92 -12.32
C GLU A 103 -28.27 21.01 -11.64
N ASP A 104 -28.28 21.29 -10.33
CA ASP A 104 -27.13 21.03 -9.47
C ASP A 104 -26.81 19.53 -9.61
N THR A 105 -26.04 19.21 -10.63
CA THR A 105 -25.35 17.93 -10.76
C THR A 105 -24.32 17.96 -9.65
N VAL A 106 -24.73 17.47 -8.48
CA VAL A 106 -23.82 17.13 -7.40
C VAL A 106 -22.72 16.30 -8.04
N ASN A 107 -21.52 16.88 -8.13
CA ASN A 107 -20.35 16.17 -8.63
C ASN A 107 -20.02 15.10 -7.58
N ASP A 108 -20.60 13.92 -7.74
CA ASP A 108 -20.48 12.78 -6.85
C ASP A 108 -19.05 12.23 -6.74
N LYS A 109 -18.19 12.62 -7.69
CA LYS A 109 -16.75 12.34 -7.71
C LYS A 109 -15.90 13.42 -7.03
N ALA A 110 -16.49 14.51 -6.55
CA ALA A 110 -15.78 15.44 -5.69
C ALA A 110 -15.36 14.73 -4.39
N TRP A 111 -14.13 14.96 -3.95
CA TRP A 111 -13.60 14.35 -2.75
C TRP A 111 -12.54 15.21 -2.07
N GLU A 112 -12.32 14.94 -0.79
CA GLU A 112 -11.31 15.60 0.05
C GLU A 112 -10.37 14.57 0.68
N ASP A 113 -9.09 14.93 0.74
CA ASP A 113 -8.08 14.19 1.48
C ASP A 113 -8.22 14.53 2.99
N ARG A 114 -8.39 13.50 3.81
CA ARG A 114 -8.53 13.58 5.27
C ARG A 114 -7.39 12.84 5.98
N THR A 115 -6.21 12.77 5.36
CA THR A 115 -5.04 12.08 5.91
C THR A 115 -4.70 12.60 7.32
N ILE A 116 -4.62 11.67 8.27
CA ILE A 116 -4.17 11.94 9.64
C ILE A 116 -2.65 11.78 9.64
N THR A 117 -1.94 12.90 9.75
CA THR A 117 -0.47 12.93 9.69
C THR A 117 0.20 12.62 11.02
N GLU A 118 -0.55 12.62 12.12
CA GLU A 118 -0.03 12.27 13.44
C GLU A 118 0.44 10.81 13.45
N GLY A 119 1.65 10.57 13.95
CA GLY A 119 2.26 9.24 13.99
C GLY A 119 2.94 8.79 12.70
N LEU A 120 2.81 9.54 11.61
CA LEU A 120 3.55 9.26 10.37
C LEU A 120 5.04 9.64 10.53
N GLY A 121 5.91 8.69 10.25
CA GLY A 121 7.35 8.87 10.13
C GLY A 121 7.76 9.64 8.88
N PRO A 122 9.05 9.99 8.73
CA PRO A 122 9.53 10.83 7.64
C PRO A 122 9.38 10.21 6.24
N TYR A 123 9.27 8.88 6.15
CA TYR A 123 9.18 8.14 4.88
C TYR A 123 7.76 7.70 4.52
N ASP A 124 6.78 7.93 5.40
CA ASP A 124 5.38 7.58 5.11
C ASP A 124 4.76 8.61 4.17
N ALA A 125 3.90 8.14 3.26
CA ALA A 125 3.09 9.00 2.40
C ALA A 125 2.35 10.06 3.23
N LYS A 126 2.36 11.30 2.78
CA LYS A 126 1.75 12.46 3.47
C LYS A 126 0.33 12.74 3.02
N THR A 127 -0.08 12.13 1.92
CA THR A 127 -1.41 12.29 1.33
C THR A 127 -1.95 10.94 0.88
N VAL A 128 -3.26 10.87 0.70
CA VAL A 128 -3.92 9.72 0.06
C VAL A 128 -3.38 9.49 -1.35
N LYS A 129 -3.08 10.57 -2.07
CA LYS A 129 -2.50 10.53 -3.41
C LYS A 129 -1.17 9.78 -3.44
N GLU A 130 -0.25 10.16 -2.56
CA GLU A 130 1.05 9.50 -2.41
C GLU A 130 0.89 8.04 -1.96
N PHE A 131 0.01 7.78 -1.00
CA PHE A 131 -0.25 6.45 -0.47
C PHE A 131 -0.75 5.47 -1.56
N ILE A 132 -1.75 5.90 -2.33
CA ILE A 132 -2.29 5.10 -3.44
C ILE A 132 -1.25 4.91 -4.54
N ALA A 133 -0.49 5.97 -4.90
CA ALA A 133 0.56 5.85 -5.91
C ALA A 133 1.63 4.82 -5.49
N GLN A 134 2.11 4.91 -4.25
CA GLN A 134 3.12 4.02 -3.68
C GLN A 134 2.64 2.57 -3.72
N HIS A 135 1.43 2.27 -3.23
CA HIS A 135 0.93 0.90 -3.20
C HIS A 135 0.55 0.38 -4.59
N ALA A 136 0.06 1.23 -5.50
CA ALA A 136 -0.16 0.83 -6.90
C ALA A 136 1.14 0.41 -7.59
N GLU A 137 2.23 1.15 -7.33
CA GLU A 137 3.55 0.82 -7.84
C GLU A 137 4.07 -0.50 -7.28
N LEU A 138 4.01 -0.69 -5.95
CA LEU A 138 4.44 -1.93 -5.28
C LEU A 138 3.69 -3.18 -5.78
N TYR A 139 2.38 -3.08 -5.97
CA TYR A 139 1.58 -4.19 -6.53
C TYR A 139 1.86 -4.46 -8.02
N SER A 140 2.41 -3.49 -8.74
CA SER A 140 2.81 -3.64 -10.15
C SER A 140 4.27 -4.04 -10.34
N ALA A 141 5.08 -3.94 -9.28
CA ALA A 141 6.50 -4.21 -9.33
C ALA A 141 6.77 -5.71 -9.54
N PRO A 142 7.88 -6.06 -10.20
CA PRO A 142 8.35 -7.44 -10.23
C PRO A 142 8.51 -7.99 -8.82
N LEU A 143 8.12 -9.25 -8.63
CA LEU A 143 8.30 -9.93 -7.36
C LEU A 143 9.78 -10.00 -6.99
N PRO A 144 10.18 -9.61 -5.75
CA PRO A 144 11.56 -9.78 -5.32
C PRO A 144 11.95 -11.26 -5.28
N GLU A 145 13.17 -11.58 -5.69
CA GLU A 145 13.66 -12.96 -5.83
C GLU A 145 13.52 -13.78 -4.54
N GLN A 146 13.70 -13.16 -3.37
CA GLN A 146 13.56 -13.86 -2.08
C GLN A 146 12.14 -14.34 -1.76
N TYR A 147 11.13 -13.88 -2.52
CA TYR A 147 9.73 -14.31 -2.39
C TYR A 147 9.28 -15.19 -3.56
N ALA A 148 10.17 -15.58 -4.48
CA ALA A 148 9.82 -16.39 -5.64
C ALA A 148 9.12 -17.72 -5.27
N ASP A 149 9.47 -18.29 -4.13
CA ASP A 149 8.89 -19.55 -3.64
C ASP A 149 7.50 -19.39 -2.97
N ASP A 150 7.15 -18.17 -2.52
CA ASP A 150 5.83 -17.85 -1.94
C ASP A 150 5.43 -16.39 -2.23
N PRO A 151 5.04 -16.09 -3.49
CA PRO A 151 4.63 -14.74 -3.90
C PRO A 151 3.48 -14.18 -3.06
N GLU A 152 2.56 -15.03 -2.64
CA GLU A 152 1.41 -14.65 -1.84
C GLU A 152 1.79 -14.22 -0.42
N HIS A 153 2.93 -14.66 0.11
CA HIS A 153 3.47 -14.09 1.34
C HIS A 153 3.91 -12.64 1.16
N TYR A 154 4.60 -12.31 0.05
CA TYR A 154 4.98 -10.92 -0.26
C TYR A 154 3.74 -10.02 -0.34
N HIS A 155 2.75 -10.41 -1.15
CA HIS A 155 1.54 -9.62 -1.31
C HIS A 155 0.68 -9.57 -0.03
N TRP A 156 0.75 -10.57 0.86
CA TRP A 156 0.10 -10.48 2.17
C TRP A 156 0.72 -9.40 3.06
N ILE A 157 2.04 -9.24 3.04
CA ILE A 157 2.71 -8.17 3.79
C ILE A 157 2.20 -6.82 3.27
N GLU A 158 2.20 -6.64 1.95
CA GLU A 158 1.69 -5.45 1.28
C GLU A 158 0.23 -5.14 1.67
N ALA A 159 -0.65 -6.15 1.63
CA ALA A 159 -2.05 -6.01 2.03
C ALA A 159 -2.20 -5.63 3.51
N THR A 160 -1.32 -6.14 4.38
CA THR A 160 -1.34 -5.81 5.82
C THR A 160 -0.93 -4.36 6.06
N VAL A 161 0.08 -3.87 5.34
CA VAL A 161 0.50 -2.45 5.38
C VAL A 161 -0.65 -1.56 4.90
N LEU A 162 -1.24 -1.91 3.74
CA LEU A 162 -2.34 -1.19 3.13
C LEU A 162 -3.56 -1.13 4.07
N LEU A 163 -3.93 -2.26 4.69
CA LEU A 163 -5.01 -2.34 5.67
C LEU A 163 -4.79 -1.37 6.84
N GLY A 164 -3.61 -1.44 7.46
CA GLY A 164 -3.26 -0.57 8.59
C GLY A 164 -3.30 0.91 8.21
N GLY A 165 -2.76 1.26 7.05
CA GLY A 165 -2.80 2.63 6.52
C GLY A 165 -4.23 3.14 6.31
N LEU A 166 -5.09 2.33 5.68
CA LEU A 166 -6.50 2.67 5.44
C LEU A 166 -7.29 2.81 6.75
N GLU A 167 -6.97 2.02 7.77
CA GLU A 167 -7.64 2.06 9.07
C GLU A 167 -7.21 3.24 9.94
N LEU A 168 -5.94 3.64 9.88
CA LEU A 168 -5.37 4.60 10.83
C LEU A 168 -5.18 6.00 10.24
N ASN A 169 -4.64 6.12 9.04
CA ASN A 169 -4.07 7.39 8.56
C ASN A 169 -4.74 7.92 7.29
N TYR A 170 -4.96 7.08 6.28
CA TYR A 170 -5.34 7.53 4.94
C TYR A 170 -6.86 7.52 4.77
N LYS A 171 -7.50 8.63 5.15
CA LYS A 171 -8.94 8.83 5.06
C LYS A 171 -9.30 9.74 3.89
N VAL A 172 -10.46 9.47 3.32
CA VAL A 172 -11.07 10.26 2.24
C VAL A 172 -12.47 10.65 2.66
N GLU A 173 -12.95 11.79 2.16
CA GLU A 173 -14.34 12.18 2.26
C GLU A 173 -14.88 12.40 0.86
N GLY A 174 -16.00 11.75 0.53
CA GLY A 174 -16.63 11.85 -0.80
C GLY A 174 -17.39 10.58 -1.16
N ALA A 175 -18.60 10.74 -1.70
CA ALA A 175 -19.57 9.65 -1.85
C ALA A 175 -19.06 8.47 -2.69
N VAL A 176 -18.29 8.75 -3.73
CA VAL A 176 -17.77 7.73 -4.65
C VAL A 176 -16.44 7.16 -4.16
N ILE A 177 -15.50 8.01 -3.74
CA ILE A 177 -14.16 7.56 -3.31
C ILE A 177 -14.22 6.74 -2.02
N GLU A 178 -15.15 7.03 -1.10
CA GLU A 178 -15.34 6.26 0.13
C GLU A 178 -15.73 4.81 -0.16
N LYS A 179 -16.50 4.57 -1.23
CA LYS A 179 -16.85 3.20 -1.67
C LYS A 179 -15.62 2.45 -2.18
N ASP A 180 -14.78 3.12 -2.96
CA ASP A 180 -13.53 2.53 -3.44
C ASP A 180 -12.58 2.21 -2.27
N PHE A 181 -12.45 3.11 -1.30
CA PHE A 181 -11.64 2.90 -0.10
C PHE A 181 -12.21 1.79 0.79
N HIS A 182 -13.54 1.70 0.90
CA HIS A 182 -14.21 0.61 1.60
C HIS A 182 -13.92 -0.74 0.93
N ASN A 183 -14.05 -0.82 -0.39
CA ASN A 183 -13.75 -2.04 -1.13
C ASN A 183 -12.28 -2.44 -0.99
N LEU A 184 -11.37 -1.47 -1.07
CA LEU A 184 -9.94 -1.71 -0.88
C LEU A 184 -9.64 -2.26 0.51
N ASN A 185 -10.22 -1.66 1.56
CA ASN A 185 -10.11 -2.15 2.93
C ASN A 185 -10.62 -3.60 3.06
N LYS A 186 -11.82 -3.90 2.53
CA LYS A 186 -12.39 -5.25 2.57
C LYS A 186 -11.53 -6.29 1.86
N LEU A 187 -10.99 -5.97 0.68
CA LEU A 187 -10.09 -6.87 -0.02
C LEU A 187 -8.82 -7.17 0.80
N THR A 188 -8.24 -6.14 1.42
CA THR A 188 -7.05 -6.34 2.27
C THR A 188 -7.34 -7.20 3.49
N SER A 189 -8.51 -7.05 4.11
CA SER A 189 -8.95 -7.91 5.21
C SER A 189 -9.08 -9.37 4.76
N ILE A 190 -9.70 -9.63 3.60
CA ILE A 190 -9.82 -10.98 3.02
C ILE A 190 -8.44 -11.62 2.86
N VAL A 191 -7.45 -10.90 2.32
CA VAL A 191 -6.08 -11.40 2.18
C VAL A 191 -5.48 -11.77 3.54
N VAL A 192 -5.61 -10.90 4.54
CA VAL A 192 -5.06 -11.13 5.89
C VAL A 192 -5.69 -12.36 6.54
N GLU A 193 -7.01 -12.50 6.42
CA GLU A 193 -7.75 -13.64 6.97
C GLU A 193 -7.41 -14.95 6.24
N GLU A 194 -7.37 -14.95 4.91
CA GLU A 194 -7.01 -16.13 4.12
C GLU A 194 -5.56 -16.55 4.36
N HIS A 195 -4.63 -15.61 4.52
CA HIS A 195 -3.26 -15.93 4.90
C HIS A 195 -3.19 -16.60 6.27
N LYS A 196 -3.97 -16.11 7.25
CA LYS A 196 -4.05 -16.73 8.58
C LYS A 196 -4.53 -18.18 8.50
N LYS A 197 -5.53 -18.48 7.68
CA LYS A 197 -6.05 -19.85 7.46
C LYS A 197 -4.97 -20.82 6.96
N ARG A 198 -3.88 -20.34 6.34
CA ARG A 198 -2.76 -21.18 5.89
C ARG A 198 -2.08 -21.89 7.07
N TYR A 199 -2.01 -21.27 8.25
CA TYR A 199 -1.31 -21.81 9.41
C TYR A 199 -2.21 -22.08 10.63
N GLU A 200 -3.51 -21.76 10.59
CA GLU A 200 -4.43 -22.00 11.72
C GLU A 200 -4.43 -23.45 12.23
N HIS A 201 -4.26 -24.41 11.33
CA HIS A 201 -4.24 -25.84 11.66
C HIS A 201 -3.06 -26.25 12.57
N LEU A 202 -2.02 -25.43 12.67
CA LEU A 202 -0.87 -25.66 13.54
C LEU A 202 -1.19 -25.39 15.01
N ASN A 203 -2.31 -24.73 15.32
CA ASN A 203 -2.77 -24.44 16.69
C ASN A 203 -1.70 -23.76 17.59
N LEU A 204 -0.86 -22.92 16.98
CA LEU A 204 0.25 -22.25 17.65
C LEU A 204 -0.25 -21.35 18.80
N LYS A 205 0.45 -21.39 19.93
CA LYS A 205 0.13 -20.56 21.11
C LYS A 205 1.35 -19.78 21.55
N ASN A 206 1.30 -18.45 21.41
CA ASN A 206 2.42 -17.54 21.73
C ASN A 206 3.71 -17.85 20.96
N GLU A 207 3.60 -18.49 19.80
CA GLU A 207 4.70 -18.82 18.90
C GLU A 207 4.56 -18.02 17.61
N ASN A 208 5.68 -17.77 16.96
CA ASN A 208 5.70 -17.08 15.68
C ASN A 208 5.31 -18.07 14.56
N PRO A 209 4.22 -17.83 13.81
CA PRO A 209 3.80 -18.72 12.73
C PRO A 209 4.88 -18.96 11.67
N PHE A 210 5.73 -17.97 11.41
CA PHE A 210 6.74 -18.05 10.36
C PHE A 210 7.89 -19.01 10.66
N ASP A 211 8.06 -19.44 11.91
CA ASP A 211 9.01 -20.50 12.26
C ASP A 211 8.58 -21.87 11.68
N TYR A 212 7.33 -21.96 11.23
CA TYR A 212 6.68 -23.14 10.65
C TYR A 212 6.22 -22.91 9.21
N LYS A 213 6.87 -21.98 8.49
CA LYS A 213 6.47 -21.58 7.12
C LYS A 213 6.38 -22.75 6.14
N ASP A 214 7.22 -23.76 6.33
CA ASP A 214 7.27 -24.99 5.54
C ASP A 214 6.03 -25.88 5.72
N GLN A 215 5.25 -25.63 6.77
CA GLN A 215 3.99 -26.33 7.08
C GLN A 215 2.76 -25.51 6.70
N PHE A 216 2.93 -24.33 6.11
CA PHE A 216 1.79 -23.52 5.67
C PHE A 216 1.06 -24.25 4.54
N LYS A 217 -0.28 -24.24 4.60
CA LYS A 217 -1.08 -24.65 3.46
C LYS A 217 -0.85 -23.69 2.29
N ALA A 218 -1.06 -24.19 1.08
CA ALA A 218 -1.05 -23.36 -0.12
C ALA A 218 -2.07 -22.20 0.00
N PRO A 219 -1.80 -21.04 -0.63
CA PRO A 219 -2.76 -19.95 -0.72
C PRO A 219 -4.07 -20.40 -1.36
N SER A 220 -5.20 -19.89 -0.85
CA SER A 220 -6.51 -20.16 -1.44
C SER A 220 -6.70 -19.36 -2.74
N GLU A 221 -7.57 -19.85 -3.62
CA GLU A 221 -7.97 -19.09 -4.82
C GLU A 221 -8.64 -17.76 -4.44
N ARG A 222 -9.31 -17.71 -3.30
CA ARG A 222 -9.89 -16.48 -2.76
C ARG A 222 -8.83 -15.44 -2.43
N MET A 223 -7.72 -15.86 -1.80
CA MET A 223 -6.59 -14.97 -1.51
C MET A 223 -5.97 -14.41 -2.80
N LYS A 224 -5.71 -15.28 -3.78
CA LYS A 224 -5.14 -14.89 -5.08
C LYS A 224 -6.04 -13.90 -5.82
N GLN A 225 -7.35 -14.19 -5.85
CA GLN A 225 -8.32 -13.31 -6.48
C GLN A 225 -8.42 -11.95 -5.76
N ALA A 226 -8.36 -11.93 -4.43
CA ALA A 226 -8.32 -10.70 -3.66
C ALA A 226 -7.09 -9.84 -4.01
N HIS A 227 -5.90 -10.44 -4.15
CA HIS A 227 -4.70 -9.73 -4.61
C HIS A 227 -4.87 -9.12 -6.00
N ALA A 228 -5.45 -9.86 -6.95
CA ALA A 228 -5.71 -9.36 -8.29
C ALA A 228 -6.67 -8.15 -8.27
N TYR A 229 -7.70 -8.19 -7.43
CA TYR A 229 -8.60 -7.05 -7.25
C TYR A 229 -7.94 -5.87 -6.55
N ILE A 230 -7.08 -6.08 -5.56
CA ILE A 230 -6.32 -5.00 -4.90
C ILE A 230 -5.44 -4.30 -5.93
N ALA A 231 -4.65 -5.05 -6.69
CA ALA A 231 -3.81 -4.48 -7.75
C ALA A 231 -4.64 -3.70 -8.78
N GLY A 232 -5.77 -4.27 -9.19
CA GLY A 232 -6.67 -3.66 -10.15
C GLY A 232 -7.28 -2.35 -9.66
N LEU A 233 -7.78 -2.33 -8.43
CA LEU A 233 -8.42 -1.17 -7.80
C LEU A 233 -7.40 -0.07 -7.46
N LEU A 234 -6.20 -0.44 -6.99
CA LEU A 234 -5.11 0.53 -6.74
C LEU A 234 -4.69 1.24 -8.03
N ASN A 235 -4.57 0.51 -9.15
CA ASN A 235 -4.29 1.12 -10.45
C ASN A 235 -5.38 2.13 -10.83
N ASP A 236 -6.64 1.74 -10.70
CA ASP A 236 -7.77 2.59 -11.08
C ASP A 236 -7.87 3.84 -10.20
N LEU A 237 -7.70 3.69 -8.88
CA LEU A 237 -7.64 4.80 -7.94
C LEU A 237 -6.47 5.73 -8.28
N ASN A 238 -5.28 5.19 -8.56
CA ASN A 238 -4.11 5.98 -8.95
C ASN A 238 -4.39 6.78 -10.25
N ILE A 239 -5.05 6.18 -11.24
CA ILE A 239 -5.46 6.88 -12.46
C ILE A 239 -6.45 8.01 -12.13
N ALA A 240 -7.46 7.73 -11.30
CA ALA A 240 -8.49 8.69 -10.97
C ALA A 240 -7.95 9.92 -10.22
N ILE A 241 -7.12 9.71 -9.19
CA ILE A 241 -6.74 10.79 -8.27
C ILE A 241 -5.36 11.41 -8.56
N ASN A 242 -4.47 10.69 -9.24
CA ASN A 242 -3.11 11.17 -9.56
C ASN A 242 -2.89 11.43 -11.05
N LYS A 243 -3.64 10.80 -11.95
CA LYS A 243 -3.44 10.93 -13.41
C LYS A 243 -4.60 11.62 -14.13
N GLU A 244 -5.47 12.32 -13.40
CA GLU A 244 -6.62 13.05 -13.96
C GLU A 244 -7.53 12.16 -14.84
N GLY A 245 -7.67 10.88 -14.49
CA GLY A 245 -8.45 9.92 -15.25
C GLY A 245 -7.78 9.40 -16.54
N LYS A 246 -6.53 9.78 -16.81
CA LYS A 246 -5.79 9.35 -18.01
C LYS A 246 -4.98 8.08 -17.75
N GLY A 247 -5.32 7.00 -18.44
CA GLY A 247 -4.59 5.74 -18.39
C GLY A 247 -5.47 4.53 -18.70
N ALA A 248 -4.86 3.35 -18.78
CA ALA A 248 -5.59 2.10 -18.90
C ALA A 248 -6.17 1.71 -17.54
N ASN A 249 -7.50 1.69 -17.44
CA ASN A 249 -8.21 1.24 -16.24
C ASN A 249 -8.60 -0.25 -16.35
N ASN A 250 -8.76 -0.87 -15.18
CA ASN A 250 -9.17 -2.26 -15.03
C ASN A 250 -10.69 -2.41 -14.86
N GLY A 251 -11.36 -1.32 -14.47
CA GLY A 251 -12.81 -1.20 -14.38
C GLY A 251 -13.37 -1.44 -12.97
N TYR A 252 -12.55 -1.40 -11.92
CA TYR A 252 -12.95 -1.74 -10.56
C TYR A 252 -13.32 -0.53 -9.68
N SER A 253 -12.91 0.68 -10.06
CA SER A 253 -13.17 1.90 -9.28
C SER A 253 -14.48 2.58 -9.69
N TYR A 254 -15.26 3.02 -8.70
CA TYR A 254 -16.39 3.90 -8.91
C TYR A 254 -15.98 5.30 -9.37
N MET A 255 -14.81 5.82 -8.95
CA MET A 255 -14.30 7.13 -9.41
C MET A 255 -14.15 7.21 -10.94
N LEU A 256 -13.89 6.07 -11.59
CA LEU A 256 -13.75 5.95 -13.04
C LEU A 256 -14.99 5.34 -13.74
N ASP A 257 -16.13 5.24 -13.06
CA ASP A 257 -17.33 4.56 -13.57
C ASP A 257 -17.04 3.13 -14.06
N GLY A 258 -16.22 2.40 -13.30
CA GLY A 258 -15.75 1.07 -13.66
C GLY A 258 -16.87 0.06 -13.90
N ASN A 259 -16.80 -0.64 -15.02
CA ASN A 259 -17.80 -1.64 -15.43
C ASN A 259 -17.75 -2.97 -14.64
N LYS A 260 -16.75 -3.17 -13.78
CA LYS A 260 -16.56 -4.35 -12.93
C LYS A 260 -16.75 -4.07 -11.44
N THR A 261 -17.25 -2.90 -11.08
CA THR A 261 -17.60 -2.56 -9.68
C THR A 261 -18.56 -3.59 -9.05
N ASN A 262 -19.59 -4.02 -9.78
CA ASN A 262 -20.54 -5.05 -9.33
C ASN A 262 -19.91 -6.45 -9.15
N GLU A 263 -18.95 -6.81 -10.01
CA GLU A 263 -18.20 -8.06 -9.90
C GLU A 263 -17.36 -8.06 -8.62
N LEU A 264 -16.65 -6.96 -8.39
CA LEU A 264 -15.84 -6.76 -7.20
C LEU A 264 -16.67 -6.83 -5.91
N GLU A 265 -17.77 -6.09 -5.85
CA GLU A 265 -18.65 -6.12 -4.68
C GLU A 265 -19.24 -7.50 -4.43
N SER A 266 -19.57 -8.24 -5.48
CA SER A 266 -20.09 -9.60 -5.36
C SER A 266 -19.05 -10.55 -4.78
N PHE A 267 -17.78 -10.40 -5.18
CA PHE A 267 -16.68 -11.12 -4.55
C PHE A 267 -16.53 -10.80 -3.06
N ILE A 268 -16.61 -9.51 -2.69
CA ILE A 268 -16.49 -9.06 -1.30
C ILE A 268 -17.65 -9.57 -0.45
N ARG A 269 -18.89 -9.58 -0.98
CA ARG A 269 -20.09 -10.03 -0.24
C ARG A 269 -20.17 -11.54 -0.03
N ASN A 270 -19.51 -12.35 -0.86
CA ASN A 270 -19.52 -13.80 -0.75
C ASN A 270 -18.58 -14.31 0.36
N ASP A 271 -18.57 -13.61 1.50
CA ASP A 271 -17.82 -13.91 2.72
C ASP A 271 -18.66 -14.71 3.74
#